data_AF-A0A7S3MCL1-F1
#
_entry.id   AF-A0A7S3MCL1-F1
#
_cell.length_a   1.000
_cell.length_b   1.000
_cell.length_c   1.000
_cell.angle_alpha   90.00
_cell.angle_beta   90.00
_cell.angle_gamma   90.00
#
_symmetry.space_group_name_H-M   'P 1'
#
loop_
_entity.id
_entity.type
_entity.pdbx_description
1 polymer ?
#
loop_
_entity_poly.entity_id
_entity_poly.type
_entity_poly.pdbx_seq_one_letter_code
_entity_poly.pdbx_strand_id
1 'polypeptide(L)'
;MENLSPLPSIYSEDFIAANQSDRADNVIKGTKAHQLETIRGNIRDFKARNQLDKVIVLWTATTERCVEVKAGINTTAEEVLRSIQNDVADISPSTIFAVASVLEGVSYINGSPQNTFVPGVMELAKQKDVFIAGDDFKSGQTKMKSVLVDFLVSAGIKPTSIVSYNHLGNNDGKNLSAPQQFRSKEISKSNVVDDMVES
;
A
#
# COMPACT_ATOMS: atom_id res chain seq x y z
N MET A 1 10.21 -22.87 -9.21
CA MET A 1 9.26 -21.74 -9.34
C MET A 1 8.12 -22.05 -10.31
N GLU A 2 8.32 -22.88 -11.34
CA GLU A 2 7.32 -23.20 -12.38
C GLU A 2 5.96 -23.70 -11.85
N ASN A 3 5.94 -24.42 -10.72
CA ASN A 3 4.71 -24.93 -10.09
C ASN A 3 4.00 -23.91 -9.19
N LEU A 4 4.48 -22.67 -9.09
CA LEU A 4 3.87 -21.61 -8.29
C LEU A 4 3.16 -20.62 -9.20
N SER A 5 1.82 -20.61 -9.13
CA SER A 5 0.98 -19.68 -9.87
C SER A 5 0.30 -18.70 -8.91
N PRO A 6 0.41 -17.37 -9.15
CA PRO A 6 -0.34 -16.39 -8.37
C PRO A 6 -1.86 -16.60 -8.51
N LEU A 7 -2.59 -16.40 -7.42
CA LEU A 7 -4.04 -16.34 -7.45
C LEU A 7 -4.51 -15.10 -8.25
N PRO A 8 -5.71 -15.14 -8.86
CA PRO A 8 -6.32 -13.94 -9.41
C PRO A 8 -6.38 -12.82 -8.38
N SER A 9 -6.20 -11.57 -8.82
CA SER A 9 -6.18 -10.40 -7.93
C SER A 9 -7.17 -9.32 -8.37
N ILE A 10 -7.35 -8.31 -7.52
CA ILE A 10 -8.17 -7.13 -7.82
C ILE A 10 -7.36 -6.21 -8.75
N TYR A 11 -7.95 -5.84 -9.87
CA TYR A 11 -7.38 -4.85 -10.80
C TYR A 11 -8.34 -3.68 -10.93
N SER A 12 -7.80 -2.47 -10.78
CA SER A 12 -8.54 -1.23 -11.03
C SER A 12 -7.61 -0.26 -11.77
N GLU A 13 -7.97 0.00 -13.01
CA GLU A 13 -7.17 0.80 -13.95
C GLU A 13 -6.95 2.24 -13.43
N ASP A 14 -7.91 2.79 -12.70
CA ASP A 14 -7.85 4.15 -12.16
C ASP A 14 -6.82 4.34 -11.04
N PHE A 15 -6.29 3.26 -10.46
CA PHE A 15 -5.36 3.34 -9.34
C PHE A 15 -3.90 3.20 -9.75
N ILE A 16 -3.61 2.57 -10.89
CA ILE A 16 -2.23 2.35 -11.37
C ILE A 16 -2.03 2.95 -12.76
N ALA A 17 -0.80 2.93 -13.28
CA ALA A 17 -0.55 3.49 -14.60
C ALA A 17 -1.30 2.69 -15.69
N ALA A 18 -1.93 3.38 -16.64
CA ALA A 18 -2.64 2.75 -17.76
C ALA A 18 -1.76 1.77 -18.58
N ASN A 19 -0.43 1.95 -18.55
CA ASN A 19 0.54 1.07 -19.20
C ASN A 19 0.69 -0.33 -18.56
N GLN A 20 -0.11 -0.63 -17.54
CA GLN A 20 -0.22 -1.94 -16.89
C GLN A 20 -1.38 -2.79 -17.44
N SER A 21 -2.27 -2.23 -18.27
CA SER A 21 -3.48 -2.92 -18.77
C SER A 21 -3.19 -4.25 -19.46
N ASP A 22 -2.19 -4.28 -20.35
CA ASP A 22 -1.79 -5.49 -21.08
C ASP A 22 -1.28 -6.63 -20.18
N ARG A 23 -0.94 -6.33 -18.92
CA ARG A 23 -0.46 -7.31 -17.93
C ARG A 23 -1.60 -7.93 -17.12
N ALA A 24 -2.79 -7.33 -17.12
CA ALA A 24 -3.89 -7.72 -16.23
C ALA A 24 -4.73 -8.88 -16.83
N ASP A 25 -4.15 -10.08 -16.89
CA ASP A 25 -4.83 -11.30 -17.40
C ASP A 25 -5.43 -12.20 -16.29
N ASN A 26 -5.08 -11.95 -15.03
CA ASN A 26 -5.46 -12.79 -13.89
C ASN A 26 -6.25 -12.00 -12.83
N VAL A 27 -7.52 -11.72 -13.11
CA VAL A 27 -8.32 -10.71 -12.40
C VAL A 27 -9.58 -11.29 -11.75
N ILE A 28 -9.84 -10.90 -10.49
CA ILE A 28 -11.12 -11.10 -9.80
C ILE A 28 -12.12 -10.05 -10.30
N LYS A 29 -13.17 -10.51 -10.97
CA LYS A 29 -14.25 -9.66 -11.50
C LYS A 29 -15.38 -9.47 -10.47
N GLY A 30 -16.27 -8.51 -10.70
CA GLY A 30 -17.43 -8.25 -9.85
C GLY A 30 -17.25 -7.01 -8.96
N THR A 31 -18.17 -6.83 -8.02
CA THR A 31 -18.18 -5.67 -7.11
C THR A 31 -17.05 -5.75 -6.08
N LYS A 32 -16.71 -4.62 -5.46
CA LYS A 32 -15.72 -4.56 -4.37
C LYS A 32 -16.09 -5.44 -3.18
N ALA A 33 -17.39 -5.61 -2.90
CA ALA A 33 -17.87 -6.54 -1.89
C ALA A 33 -17.53 -8.01 -2.24
N HIS A 34 -17.73 -8.41 -3.50
CA HIS A 34 -17.35 -9.75 -3.96
C HIS A 34 -15.83 -9.94 -3.94
N GLN A 35 -15.08 -8.93 -4.36
CA GLN A 35 -13.62 -8.93 -4.31
C GLN A 35 -13.10 -9.07 -2.88
N LEU A 36 -13.67 -8.31 -1.92
CA LEU A 36 -13.35 -8.43 -0.50
C LEU A 36 -13.54 -9.86 0.00
N GLU A 37 -14.72 -10.44 -0.22
CA GLU A 37 -15.00 -11.81 0.23
C GLU A 37 -14.12 -12.86 -0.45
N THR A 38 -13.74 -12.64 -1.72
CA THR A 38 -12.79 -13.50 -2.42
C THR A 38 -11.41 -13.47 -1.77
N ILE A 39 -10.88 -12.29 -1.42
CA ILE A 39 -9.58 -12.18 -0.73
C ILE A 39 -9.65 -12.81 0.66
N ARG A 40 -10.75 -12.59 1.40
CA ARG A 40 -10.97 -13.24 2.71
C ARG A 40 -11.00 -14.77 2.58
N GLY A 41 -11.69 -15.30 1.56
CA GLY A 41 -11.70 -16.73 1.23
C GLY A 41 -10.29 -17.26 0.94
N ASN A 42 -9.53 -16.56 0.09
CA ASN A 42 -8.16 -16.93 -0.25
C ASN A 42 -7.25 -17.01 0.99
N ILE A 43 -7.37 -16.07 1.93
CA ILE A 43 -6.60 -16.09 3.18
C ILE A 43 -6.95 -17.32 4.03
N ARG A 44 -8.25 -17.59 4.22
CA ARG A 44 -8.74 -18.75 4.99
C ARG A 44 -8.29 -20.07 4.36
N ASP A 45 -8.45 -20.20 3.04
CA ASP A 45 -8.09 -21.40 2.30
C ASP A 45 -6.58 -21.63 2.33
N PHE A 46 -5.77 -20.58 2.17
CA PHE A 46 -4.32 -20.67 2.27
C PHE A 46 -3.89 -21.12 3.67
N LYS A 47 -4.49 -20.54 4.72
CA LYS A 47 -4.21 -20.93 6.11
C LYS A 47 -4.56 -22.40 6.36
N ALA A 48 -5.76 -22.83 5.97
CA ALA A 48 -6.26 -24.18 6.21
C ALA A 48 -5.51 -25.25 5.40
N ARG A 49 -5.31 -25.02 4.09
CA ARG A 49 -4.63 -25.97 3.19
C ARG A 49 -3.20 -26.28 3.64
N ASN A 50 -2.52 -25.29 4.21
CA ASN A 50 -1.15 -25.42 4.65
C ASN A 50 -1.01 -25.63 6.17
N GLN A 51 -2.13 -25.78 6.91
CA GLN A 51 -2.16 -25.99 8.36
C GLN A 51 -1.33 -24.94 9.12
N LEU A 52 -1.49 -23.67 8.75
CA LEU A 52 -0.73 -22.57 9.32
C LEU A 52 -1.44 -21.97 10.54
N ASP A 53 -0.69 -21.72 11.62
CA ASP A 53 -1.22 -20.99 12.77
C ASP A 53 -1.30 -19.48 12.50
N LYS A 54 -0.29 -18.96 11.79
CA LYS A 54 -0.10 -17.54 11.51
C LYS A 54 0.07 -17.28 10.02
N VAL A 55 -0.53 -16.18 9.57
CA VAL A 55 -0.41 -15.65 8.21
C VAL A 55 -0.09 -14.16 8.34
N ILE A 56 0.67 -13.64 7.40
CA ILE A 56 0.92 -12.20 7.23
C ILE A 56 0.67 -11.88 5.76
N VAL A 57 -0.06 -10.81 5.48
CA VAL A 57 -0.25 -10.29 4.14
C VAL A 57 0.68 -9.10 3.93
N LEU A 58 1.38 -9.08 2.81
CA LEU A 58 2.29 -8.00 2.43
C LEU A 58 1.97 -7.50 1.03
N TRP A 59 1.75 -6.20 0.91
CA TRP A 59 1.63 -5.54 -0.37
C TRP A 59 2.99 -5.22 -0.95
N THR A 60 3.36 -5.94 -2.00
CA THR A 60 4.54 -5.66 -2.85
C THR A 60 4.13 -5.49 -4.32
N ALA A 61 2.87 -5.11 -4.54
CA ALA A 61 2.36 -4.86 -5.87
C ALA A 61 2.70 -3.42 -6.34
N THR A 62 2.29 -3.13 -7.56
CA THR A 62 2.46 -1.84 -8.22
C THR A 62 2.00 -0.67 -7.34
N THR A 63 2.76 0.44 -7.35
CA THR A 63 2.40 1.66 -6.62
C THR A 63 1.08 2.22 -7.16
N GLU A 64 0.09 2.36 -6.28
CA GLU A 64 -1.18 3.02 -6.59
C GLU A 64 -1.04 4.55 -6.41
N ARG A 65 -1.97 5.31 -7.01
CA ARG A 65 -2.18 6.71 -6.61
C ARG A 65 -2.76 6.77 -5.19
N CYS A 66 -2.61 7.91 -4.54
CA CYS A 66 -3.31 8.16 -3.28
C CYS A 66 -4.83 8.30 -3.49
N VAL A 67 -5.58 7.91 -2.46
CA VAL A 67 -7.03 8.15 -2.33
C VAL A 67 -7.28 9.43 -1.53
N GLU A 68 -8.42 10.07 -1.79
CA GLU A 68 -8.88 11.21 -1.01
C GLU A 68 -9.43 10.73 0.33
N VAL A 69 -9.00 11.34 1.43
CA VAL A 69 -9.58 11.08 2.76
C VAL A 69 -10.80 11.97 2.95
N LYS A 70 -11.99 11.36 3.00
CA LYS A 70 -13.26 12.09 2.95
C LYS A 70 -14.33 11.48 3.87
N ALA A 71 -14.95 12.33 4.68
CA ALA A 71 -16.05 11.96 5.56
C ALA A 71 -17.22 11.35 4.77
N GLY A 72 -17.86 10.32 5.33
CA GLY A 72 -18.87 9.52 4.68
C GLY A 72 -18.33 8.40 3.79
N ILE A 73 -17.02 8.41 3.47
CA ILE A 73 -16.37 7.43 2.58
C ILE A 73 -15.38 6.56 3.35
N ASN A 74 -14.35 7.13 3.98
CA ASN A 74 -13.22 6.35 4.49
C ASN A 74 -12.59 6.89 5.80
N THR A 75 -13.31 7.73 6.54
CA THR A 75 -12.82 8.29 7.80
C THR A 75 -13.11 7.43 9.03
N THR A 76 -14.11 6.54 8.95
CA THR A 76 -14.41 5.57 10.02
C THR A 76 -14.43 4.13 9.51
N ALA A 77 -14.28 3.16 10.42
CA ALA A 77 -14.33 1.73 10.11
C ALA A 77 -15.65 1.34 9.42
N GLU A 78 -16.77 1.87 9.93
CA GLU A 78 -18.10 1.65 9.34
C GLU A 78 -18.22 2.25 7.94
N GLU A 79 -17.69 3.46 7.74
CA GLU A 79 -17.69 4.10 6.43
C GLU A 79 -16.91 3.30 5.40
N VAL A 80 -15.71 2.81 5.74
CA VAL A 80 -14.90 2.00 4.80
C VAL A 80 -15.65 0.73 4.41
N LEU A 81 -16.23 0.01 5.39
CA LEU A 81 -16.99 -1.21 5.13
C LEU A 81 -18.21 -0.93 4.25
N ARG A 82 -18.98 0.13 4.56
CA ARG A 82 -20.13 0.56 3.76
C ARG A 82 -19.73 0.98 2.36
N SER A 83 -18.61 1.70 2.20
CA SER A 83 -18.08 2.14 0.90
C SER A 83 -17.68 0.96 0.01
N ILE A 84 -17.12 -0.10 0.60
CA ILE A 84 -16.87 -1.36 -0.11
C ILE A 84 -18.19 -2.01 -0.56
N GLN A 85 -19.20 -2.07 0.32
CA GLN A 85 -20.51 -2.64 -0.03
C GLN A 85 -21.22 -1.87 -1.15
N ASN A 86 -21.05 -0.55 -1.17
CA ASN A 86 -21.67 0.35 -2.16
C ASN A 86 -20.81 0.60 -3.41
N ASP A 87 -19.72 -0.14 -3.58
CA ASP A 87 -18.83 -0.05 -4.76
C ASP A 87 -18.25 1.37 -4.99
N VAL A 88 -18.04 2.13 -3.92
CA VAL A 88 -17.60 3.54 -4.01
C VAL A 88 -16.24 3.61 -4.71
N ALA A 89 -16.14 4.44 -5.75
CA ALA A 89 -14.98 4.50 -6.65
C ALA A 89 -13.64 4.65 -5.93
N ASP A 90 -13.54 5.55 -4.94
CA ASP A 90 -12.28 5.89 -4.26
C ASP A 90 -11.91 4.94 -3.10
N ILE A 91 -12.22 3.66 -3.28
CA ILE A 91 -11.72 2.55 -2.47
C ILE A 91 -10.76 1.74 -3.35
N SER A 92 -9.47 1.79 -3.04
CA SER A 92 -8.41 1.14 -3.81
C SER A 92 -8.36 -0.38 -3.59
N PRO A 93 -7.77 -1.14 -4.54
CA PRO A 93 -7.43 -2.54 -4.31
C PRO A 93 -6.62 -2.77 -3.02
N SER A 94 -5.59 -1.97 -2.74
CA SER A 94 -4.82 -2.09 -1.49
C SER A 94 -5.68 -1.90 -0.23
N THR A 95 -6.67 -0.99 -0.26
CA THR A 95 -7.64 -0.83 0.84
C THR A 95 -8.47 -2.10 1.05
N ILE A 96 -8.92 -2.76 -0.02
CA ILE A 96 -9.68 -4.02 0.07
C ILE A 96 -8.82 -5.14 0.67
N PHE A 97 -7.54 -5.26 0.27
CA PHE A 97 -6.63 -6.24 0.85
C PHE A 97 -6.35 -5.97 2.35
N ALA A 98 -6.17 -4.70 2.73
CA ALA A 98 -5.98 -4.32 4.13
C ALA A 98 -7.22 -4.68 4.97
N VAL A 99 -8.42 -4.31 4.50
CA VAL A 99 -9.68 -4.63 5.18
C VAL A 99 -9.90 -6.15 5.25
N ALA A 100 -9.66 -6.90 4.18
CA ALA A 100 -9.76 -8.35 4.17
C ALA A 100 -8.85 -8.98 5.24
N SER A 101 -7.58 -8.54 5.29
CA SER A 101 -6.59 -9.06 6.23
C SER A 101 -7.00 -8.79 7.68
N VAL A 102 -7.43 -7.56 7.97
CA VAL A 102 -7.91 -7.17 9.31
C VAL A 102 -9.15 -7.96 9.71
N LEU A 103 -10.12 -8.16 8.81
CA LEU A 103 -11.31 -8.96 9.09
C LEU A 103 -11.01 -10.45 9.34
N GLU A 104 -9.93 -10.97 8.77
CA GLU A 104 -9.45 -12.35 8.99
C GLU A 104 -8.46 -12.47 10.17
N GLY A 105 -8.21 -11.38 10.93
CA GLY A 105 -7.27 -11.40 12.05
C GLY A 105 -5.81 -11.54 11.64
N VAL A 106 -5.48 -11.13 10.40
CA VAL A 106 -4.16 -11.30 9.78
C VAL A 106 -3.47 -9.95 9.64
N SER A 107 -2.23 -9.87 10.11
CA SER A 107 -1.44 -8.64 10.00
C SER A 107 -1.19 -8.27 8.54
N TYR A 108 -1.27 -6.97 8.24
CA TYR A 108 -1.09 -6.43 6.89
C TYR A 108 0.06 -5.43 6.83
N ILE A 109 0.95 -5.58 5.86
CA ILE A 109 2.11 -4.72 5.66
C ILE A 109 2.00 -4.04 4.29
N ASN A 110 2.03 -2.71 4.25
CA ASN A 110 2.10 -1.94 3.02
C ASN A 110 3.55 -1.61 2.65
N GLY A 111 4.06 -2.28 1.60
CA GLY A 111 5.41 -2.06 1.08
C GLY A 111 5.50 -0.95 0.02
N SER A 112 4.39 -0.33 -0.34
CA SER A 112 4.29 0.70 -1.39
C SER A 112 3.85 2.04 -0.79
N PRO A 113 4.00 3.18 -1.50
CA PRO A 113 3.87 4.51 -0.90
C PRO A 113 2.45 5.09 -0.91
N GLN A 114 1.46 4.40 -1.47
CA GLN A 114 0.07 4.88 -1.42
C GLN A 114 -0.47 4.88 0.01
N ASN A 115 -1.43 5.77 0.29
CA ASN A 115 -2.06 5.94 1.60
C ASN A 115 -3.14 4.88 1.90
N THR A 116 -2.80 3.59 1.84
CA THR A 116 -3.73 2.48 2.12
C THR A 116 -4.36 2.60 3.52
N PHE A 117 -3.62 3.10 4.51
CA PHE A 117 -4.07 3.25 5.89
C PHE A 117 -4.84 4.56 6.14
N VAL A 118 -5.94 4.73 5.42
CA VAL A 118 -6.92 5.80 5.71
C VAL A 118 -7.48 5.65 7.13
N PRO A 119 -8.01 6.72 7.76
CA PRO A 119 -8.44 6.69 9.16
C PRO A 119 -9.40 5.55 9.49
N GLY A 120 -10.35 5.23 8.61
CA GLY A 120 -11.26 4.11 8.84
C GLY A 120 -10.61 2.73 8.83
N VAL A 121 -9.55 2.52 8.05
CA VAL A 121 -8.77 1.27 8.05
C VAL A 121 -7.98 1.15 9.36
N MET A 122 -7.35 2.24 9.80
CA MET A 122 -6.64 2.26 11.09
C MET A 122 -7.59 2.03 12.26
N GLU A 123 -8.78 2.61 12.23
CA GLU A 123 -9.82 2.37 13.23
C GLU A 123 -10.25 0.91 13.24
N LEU A 124 -10.53 0.32 12.07
CA LEU A 124 -10.93 -1.09 11.95
C LEU A 124 -9.85 -2.03 12.51
N ALA A 125 -8.57 -1.76 12.21
CA ALA A 125 -7.44 -2.53 12.73
C ALA A 125 -7.37 -2.49 14.27
N LYS A 126 -7.58 -1.31 14.87
CA LYS A 126 -7.66 -1.14 16.33
C LYS A 126 -8.84 -1.91 16.93
N GLN A 127 -10.02 -1.84 16.32
CA GLN A 127 -11.21 -2.54 16.78
C GLN A 127 -11.05 -4.07 16.75
N LYS A 128 -10.25 -4.59 15.81
CA LYS A 128 -10.00 -6.02 15.63
C LYS A 128 -8.73 -6.54 16.30
N ASP A 129 -7.96 -5.66 16.93
CA ASP A 129 -6.65 -5.96 17.54
C ASP A 129 -5.68 -6.63 16.54
N VAL A 130 -5.57 -6.04 15.33
CA VAL A 130 -4.71 -6.55 14.25
C VAL A 130 -3.64 -5.52 13.90
N PHE A 131 -2.39 -5.99 13.76
CA PHE A 131 -1.29 -5.14 13.33
C PHE A 131 -1.40 -4.74 11.85
N ILE A 132 -1.21 -3.45 11.60
CA ILE A 132 -0.94 -2.89 10.28
C ILE A 132 0.39 -2.12 10.34
N ALA A 133 1.19 -2.18 9.27
CA ALA A 133 2.49 -1.51 9.21
C ALA A 133 2.84 -1.03 7.79
N GLY A 134 3.59 0.07 7.68
CA GLY A 134 3.95 0.73 6.43
C GLY A 134 4.34 2.19 6.70
N ASP A 135 4.50 3.06 5.71
CA ASP A 135 4.36 2.83 4.26
C ASP A 135 5.72 2.91 3.55
N ASP A 136 5.81 2.25 2.39
CA ASP A 136 6.97 2.21 1.49
C ASP A 136 8.25 1.54 2.01
N PHE A 137 8.84 0.66 1.19
CA PHE A 137 10.12 0.03 1.53
C PHE A 137 11.29 1.01 1.51
N LYS A 138 11.91 1.21 2.68
CA LYS A 138 13.18 1.94 2.85
C LYS A 138 14.39 1.06 2.53
N SER A 139 14.69 0.88 1.24
CA SER A 139 15.73 -0.07 0.78
C SER A 139 17.12 0.54 0.55
N GLY A 140 17.23 1.57 -0.31
CA GLY A 140 18.50 2.09 -0.83
C GLY A 140 18.74 3.58 -0.55
N GLN A 141 18.45 4.44 -1.53
CA GLN A 141 18.75 5.88 -1.45
C GLN A 141 18.13 6.55 -0.22
N THR A 142 16.85 6.30 0.07
CA THR A 142 16.17 6.86 1.26
C THR A 142 16.80 6.36 2.57
N LYS A 143 17.27 5.11 2.60
CA LYS A 143 17.97 4.55 3.76
C LYS A 143 19.28 5.30 4.02
N MET A 144 20.09 5.48 2.98
CA MET A 144 21.33 6.25 3.06
C MET A 144 21.07 7.71 3.44
N LYS A 145 20.06 8.36 2.84
CA LYS A 145 19.67 9.74 3.12
C LYS A 145 19.37 9.93 4.61
N SER A 146 18.56 9.06 5.20
CA SER A 146 18.20 9.18 6.63
C SER A 146 19.40 9.10 7.57
N VAL A 147 20.38 8.25 7.26
CA VAL A 147 21.59 8.11 8.09
C VAL A 147 22.52 9.31 7.89
N LEU A 148 22.68 9.77 6.65
CA LEU A 148 23.60 10.86 6.32
C LEU A 148 23.12 12.19 6.89
N VAL A 149 21.83 12.49 6.78
CA VAL A 149 21.26 13.76 7.28
C VAL A 149 21.31 13.82 8.80
N ASP A 150 20.91 12.74 9.47
CA ASP A 150 21.02 12.60 10.94
C ASP A 150 22.46 12.84 11.42
N PHE A 151 23.45 12.22 10.77
CA PHE A 151 24.87 12.45 11.07
C PHE A 151 25.29 13.92 10.91
N LEU A 152 24.92 14.56 9.79
CA LEU A 152 25.32 15.94 9.51
C LEU A 152 24.74 16.91 10.54
N VAL A 153 23.45 16.79 10.84
CA VAL A 153 22.76 17.64 11.83
C VAL A 153 23.36 17.42 13.22
N SER A 154 23.56 16.16 13.62
CA SER A 154 24.19 15.80 14.90
C SER A 154 25.62 16.34 15.03
N ALA A 155 26.33 16.53 13.92
CA ALA A 155 27.66 17.14 13.87
C ALA A 155 27.63 18.68 13.85
N GLY A 156 26.45 19.31 13.95
CA GLY A 156 26.29 20.77 13.89
C GLY A 156 26.42 21.35 12.48
N ILE A 157 26.35 20.51 11.44
CA ILE A 157 26.40 20.94 10.03
C ILE A 157 24.96 21.08 9.54
N LYS A 158 24.61 22.26 9.01
CA LYS A 158 23.28 22.54 8.47
C LYS A 158 23.21 22.19 6.96
N PRO A 159 22.51 21.13 6.54
CA PRO A 159 22.27 20.89 5.12
C PRO A 159 21.34 21.97 4.57
N THR A 160 21.73 22.64 3.48
CA THR A 160 20.93 23.71 2.85
C THR A 160 20.27 23.28 1.55
N SER A 161 20.72 22.17 0.94
CA SER A 161 20.14 21.62 -0.27
C SER A 161 20.41 20.12 -0.36
N ILE A 162 19.38 19.34 -0.70
CA ILE A 162 19.47 17.90 -0.97
C ILE A 162 18.73 17.64 -2.28
N VAL A 163 19.47 17.24 -3.32
CA VAL A 163 18.90 16.91 -4.62
C VAL A 163 19.04 15.41 -4.85
N SER A 164 17.95 14.72 -5.15
CA SER A 164 17.90 13.25 -5.25
C SER A 164 17.28 12.79 -6.57
N TYR A 165 18.12 12.32 -7.49
CA TYR A 165 17.67 11.75 -8.77
C TYR A 165 17.65 10.22 -8.73
N ASN A 166 16.70 9.61 -9.45
CA ASN A 166 16.61 8.15 -9.63
C ASN A 166 16.13 7.85 -11.06
N HIS A 167 16.70 6.82 -11.69
CA HIS A 167 16.22 6.23 -12.95
C HIS A 167 16.30 4.70 -12.85
N LEU A 168 15.29 4.01 -13.35
CA LEU A 168 15.18 2.55 -13.30
C LEU A 168 14.35 2.04 -14.48
N GLY A 169 14.74 0.90 -15.06
CA GLY A 169 14.14 0.34 -16.28
C GLY A 169 13.25 -0.89 -16.07
N ASN A 170 12.89 -1.20 -14.82
CA ASN A 170 12.00 -2.32 -14.49
C ASN A 170 10.52 -1.88 -14.48
N ASN A 171 9.60 -2.80 -14.14
CA ASN A 171 8.17 -2.48 -14.14
C ASN A 171 7.76 -1.44 -13.09
N ASP A 172 8.52 -1.32 -11.98
CA ASP A 172 8.31 -0.26 -10.99
C ASP A 172 8.55 1.11 -11.64
N GLY A 173 9.69 1.27 -12.33
CA GLY A 173 9.97 2.47 -13.13
C GLY A 173 8.93 2.74 -14.21
N LYS A 174 8.48 1.70 -14.92
CA LYS A 174 7.42 1.80 -15.93
C LYS A 174 6.11 2.32 -15.34
N ASN A 175 5.71 1.86 -14.16
CA ASN A 175 4.50 2.36 -13.50
C ASN A 175 4.67 3.79 -12.98
N LEU A 176 5.84 4.08 -12.38
CA LEU A 176 6.16 5.40 -11.82
C LEU A 176 6.41 6.47 -12.90
N SER A 177 6.35 6.14 -14.19
CA SER A 177 6.38 7.13 -15.26
C SER A 177 5.09 7.96 -15.32
N ALA A 178 4.01 7.49 -14.71
CA ALA A 178 2.74 8.20 -14.65
C ALA A 178 2.72 9.19 -13.45
N PRO A 179 2.29 10.46 -13.65
CA PRO A 179 2.40 11.50 -12.64
C PRO A 179 1.69 11.20 -11.31
N GLN A 180 0.52 10.56 -11.35
CA GLN A 180 -0.26 10.27 -10.14
C GLN A 180 0.42 9.22 -9.25
N GLN A 181 1.02 8.19 -9.86
CA GLN A 181 1.78 7.16 -9.15
C GLN A 181 3.13 7.70 -8.66
N PHE A 182 3.78 8.57 -9.45
CA PHE A 182 4.99 9.26 -9.02
C PHE A 182 4.75 10.12 -7.78
N ARG A 183 3.61 10.82 -7.70
CA ARG A 183 3.27 11.70 -6.58
C ARG A 183 3.25 10.96 -5.24
N SER A 184 2.73 9.74 -5.18
CA SER A 184 2.76 8.92 -3.96
C SER A 184 4.19 8.62 -3.51
N LYS A 185 5.08 8.27 -4.46
CA LYS A 185 6.50 8.00 -4.18
C LYS A 185 7.29 9.27 -3.82
N GLU A 186 6.92 10.41 -4.37
CA GLU A 186 7.55 11.70 -4.08
C GLU A 186 7.31 12.13 -2.62
N ILE A 187 6.07 11.99 -2.12
CA ILE A 187 5.72 12.36 -0.75
C ILE A 187 6.53 11.53 0.27
N SER A 188 6.52 10.20 0.15
CA SER A 188 7.26 9.31 1.07
C SER A 188 8.78 9.52 1.07
N LYS A 189 9.38 9.89 -0.07
CA LYS A 189 10.83 10.13 -0.17
C LYS A 189 11.29 11.51 0.31
N SER A 190 10.36 12.47 0.38
CA SER A 190 10.65 13.84 0.78
C SER A 190 10.58 14.01 2.29
N ASN A 191 9.59 13.40 2.94
CA ASN A 191 9.32 13.58 4.38
C ASN A 191 10.38 12.96 5.33
N VAL A 192 11.39 12.25 4.80
CA VAL A 192 12.38 11.50 5.63
C VAL A 192 13.41 12.40 6.34
N VAL A 193 13.37 13.70 6.11
CA VAL A 193 14.32 14.67 6.69
C VAL A 193 13.62 15.74 7.54
N ASP A 194 12.29 15.72 7.61
CA ASP A 194 11.51 16.80 8.25
C ASP A 194 11.80 16.85 9.75
N ASP A 195 11.80 15.69 10.43
CA ASP A 195 12.09 15.55 11.85
C ASP A 195 13.51 15.96 12.23
N MET A 196 14.49 15.61 11.39
CA MET A 196 15.91 15.96 11.59
C MET A 196 16.20 17.45 11.38
N VAL A 197 15.33 18.17 10.68
CA VAL A 197 15.47 19.64 10.51
C VAL A 197 14.75 20.40 11.62
N GLU A 198 13.73 19.80 12.23
CA GLU A 198 12.99 20.37 13.37
C GLU A 198 13.72 20.21 14.72
N SER A 199 14.69 19.28 14.82
CA SER A 199 15.50 19.00 16.03
C SER A 199 16.59 20.04 16.30
#